data_AF-A0A1A8FNE3-F1
#
_entry.id   AF-A0A1A8FNE3-F1
#
_cell.length_a   1.000
_cell.length_b   1.000
_cell.length_c   1.000
_cell.angle_alpha   90.00
_cell.angle_beta   90.00
_cell.angle_gamma   90.00
#
_symmetry.space_group_name_H-M   'P 1'
#
loop_
_entity.id
_entity.type
_entity.pdbx_description
1 polymer ?
#
loop_
_entity_poly.entity_id
_entity_poly.type
_entity_poly.pdbx_seq_one_letter_code
_entity_poly.pdbx_strand_id
1 'polypeptide(L)'
;DIYTPVQFQVSYGLRETRSHKVSRSFPLLKPILQQSEGHRNTISNQTPFARSCSLVNCSTNMQLSGQLVLPHQQKFFALGSGQIMLKTSLLNAGDDAFMPRLMLRFPKHIHYIKVLQNQDNRIRCDVTEEVNATDV
;
A
#
# COMPACT_ATOMS: atom_id res chain seq x y z
N ASP A 1 -8.71 -1.92 10.17
CA ASP A 1 -7.51 -1.40 9.51
C ASP A 1 -7.87 -1.05 8.07
N ILE A 2 -7.26 -0.01 7.48
CA ILE A 2 -7.53 0.48 6.12
C ILE A 2 -6.42 0.12 5.12
N TYR A 3 -5.31 -0.46 5.58
CA TYR A 3 -4.26 -1.00 4.71
C TYR A 3 -4.53 -2.46 4.30
N THR A 4 -5.20 -3.22 5.17
CA THR A 4 -5.57 -4.61 4.90
C THR A 4 -6.77 -4.67 3.95
N PRO A 5 -6.69 -5.32 2.77
CA PRO A 5 -7.83 -5.54 1.88
C PRO A 5 -8.97 -6.26 2.60
N VAL A 6 -10.20 -5.94 2.23
CA VAL A 6 -11.37 -6.68 2.72
C VAL A 6 -11.37 -8.06 2.05
N GLN A 7 -11.07 -9.09 2.84
CA GLN A 7 -11.14 -10.48 2.41
C GLN A 7 -12.55 -11.01 2.63
N PHE A 8 -13.10 -11.71 1.64
CA PHE A 8 -14.36 -12.42 1.78
C PHE A 8 -14.18 -13.87 1.37
N GLN A 9 -14.82 -14.74 2.13
CA GLN A 9 -14.82 -16.17 1.92
C GLN A 9 -16.25 -16.67 1.98
N VAL A 10 -16.64 -17.43 0.97
CA VAL A 10 -17.93 -18.11 0.90
C VAL A 10 -17.65 -19.59 0.86
N SER A 11 -18.26 -20.35 1.76
CA SER A 11 -18.17 -21.80 1.77
C SER A 11 -19.54 -22.43 1.77
N TYR A 12 -19.65 -23.62 1.18
CA TYR A 12 -20.87 -24.42 1.19
C TYR A 12 -20.58 -25.82 1.72
N GLY A 13 -21.60 -26.41 2.35
CA GLY A 13 -21.50 -27.70 2.99
C GLY A 13 -22.83 -28.45 2.91
N LEU A 14 -22.75 -29.76 3.10
CA LEU A 14 -23.93 -30.60 3.14
C LEU A 14 -24.70 -30.32 4.44
N ARG A 15 -25.97 -29.98 4.32
CA ARG A 15 -26.86 -29.86 5.47
C ARG A 15 -27.21 -31.25 6.00
N GLU A 16 -27.21 -31.40 7.32
CA GLU A 16 -27.66 -32.63 7.95
C GLU A 16 -29.17 -32.84 7.72
N THR A 17 -29.51 -33.90 6.99
CA THR A 17 -30.90 -34.26 6.72
C THR A 17 -31.40 -35.21 7.80
N ARG A 18 -32.47 -34.83 8.52
CA ARG A 18 -33.18 -35.76 9.40
C ARG A 18 -33.96 -36.73 8.53
N SER A 19 -33.52 -37.97 8.44
CA SER A 19 -34.23 -39.00 7.70
C SER A 19 -35.61 -39.24 8.34
N HIS A 20 -36.68 -38.97 7.59
CA HIS A 20 -37.99 -39.51 7.94
C HIS A 20 -37.91 -41.04 7.87
N LYS A 21 -38.47 -41.72 8.88
CA LYS A 21 -38.45 -43.18 9.01
C LYS A 21 -39.20 -43.80 7.82
N VAL A 22 -38.48 -44.18 6.76
CA VAL A 22 -39.02 -44.98 5.66
C VAL A 22 -38.68 -46.45 5.92
N SER A 23 -39.64 -47.33 5.62
CA SER A 23 -39.65 -48.77 5.86
C SER A 23 -38.32 -49.47 5.51
N ARG A 24 -37.82 -50.30 6.44
CA ARG A 24 -36.47 -50.86 6.52
C ARG A 24 -36.21 -52.01 5.54
N SER A 25 -36.02 -51.73 4.25
CA SER A 25 -35.44 -52.71 3.30
C SER A 25 -33.96 -52.47 2.99
N PHE A 26 -33.45 -51.26 3.16
CA PHE A 26 -32.05 -50.90 2.86
C PHE A 26 -31.51 -49.89 3.88
N PRO A 27 -30.19 -49.88 4.17
CA PRO A 27 -29.59 -48.86 5.01
C PRO A 27 -29.75 -47.46 4.40
N LEU A 28 -29.93 -46.45 5.25
CA LEU A 28 -30.09 -45.06 4.83
C LEU A 28 -28.83 -44.56 4.13
N LEU A 29 -28.95 -44.22 2.85
CA LEU A 29 -27.88 -43.62 2.06
C LEU A 29 -27.61 -42.19 2.54
N LYS A 30 -26.33 -41.87 2.71
CA LYS A 30 -25.89 -40.51 3.03
C LYS A 30 -25.44 -39.82 1.75
N PRO A 31 -26.00 -38.66 1.39
CA PRO A 31 -25.46 -37.88 0.29
C PRO A 31 -24.02 -37.44 0.62
N ILE A 32 -23.18 -37.35 -0.41
CA ILE A 32 -21.82 -36.83 -0.32
C ILE A 32 -21.66 -35.68 -1.31
N LEU A 33 -20.91 -34.66 -0.94
CA LEU A 33 -20.52 -33.61 -1.88
C LEU A 33 -19.41 -34.14 -2.78
N GLN A 34 -19.58 -34.00 -4.08
CA GLN A 34 -18.55 -34.37 -5.04
C GLN A 34 -17.37 -33.40 -4.90
N GLN A 35 -16.17 -33.93 -4.68
CA GLN A 35 -14.93 -33.17 -4.62
C GLN A 35 -14.15 -33.43 -5.90
N SER A 36 -13.81 -32.38 -6.65
CA SER A 36 -12.81 -32.45 -7.73
C SER A 36 -11.42 -32.14 -7.17
N GLU A 37 -10.38 -32.75 -7.75
CA GLU A 37 -9.00 -32.46 -7.35
C GLU A 37 -8.71 -30.96 -7.40
N GLY A 38 -8.08 -30.45 -6.33
CA GLY A 38 -7.71 -29.05 -6.19
C GLY A 38 -8.84 -28.08 -5.85
N HIS A 39 -10.12 -28.47 -5.92
CA HIS A 39 -11.24 -27.57 -5.63
C HIS A 39 -11.77 -27.77 -4.21
N ARG A 40 -11.69 -26.72 -3.39
CA ARG A 40 -12.35 -26.65 -2.08
C ARG A 40 -13.78 -26.16 -2.25
N ASN A 41 -14.68 -26.51 -1.32
CA ASN A 41 -16.05 -25.97 -1.26
C ASN A 41 -16.09 -24.50 -0.80
N THR A 42 -15.00 -23.78 -1.03
CA THR A 42 -14.72 -22.47 -0.48
C THR A 42 -14.13 -21.59 -1.56
N ILE A 43 -14.80 -20.47 -1.85
CA ILE A 43 -14.33 -19.43 -2.74
C ILE A 43 -13.89 -18.26 -1.87
N SER A 44 -12.68 -17.75 -2.11
CA SER A 44 -12.15 -16.56 -1.45
C SER A 44 -11.78 -15.51 -2.48
N ASN A 45 -12.01 -14.25 -2.13
CA ASN A 45 -11.58 -13.11 -2.94
C ASN A 45 -11.35 -11.90 -2.01
N GLN A 46 -10.77 -10.83 -2.53
CA GLN A 46 -10.40 -9.66 -1.78
C GLN A 46 -10.68 -8.38 -2.57
N THR A 47 -11.00 -7.29 -1.87
CA THR A 47 -11.08 -5.96 -2.48
C THR A 47 -10.27 -4.95 -1.68
N PRO A 48 -9.41 -4.13 -2.33
CA PRO A 48 -8.71 -3.04 -1.67
C PRO A 48 -9.68 -1.88 -1.35
N PHE A 49 -9.28 -1.01 -0.42
CA PHE A 49 -9.99 0.23 -0.14
C PHE A 49 -9.59 1.32 -1.14
N ALA A 50 -10.57 2.09 -1.59
CA ALA A 50 -10.38 3.33 -2.34
C ALA A 50 -11.06 4.48 -1.59
N ARG A 51 -10.50 5.69 -1.61
CA ARG A 51 -11.03 6.86 -0.88
C ARG A 51 -11.26 8.01 -1.84
N SER A 52 -12.43 8.66 -1.73
CA SER A 52 -12.76 9.92 -2.42
C SER A 52 -12.45 9.93 -3.94
N CYS A 53 -12.80 8.84 -4.63
CA CYS A 53 -12.53 8.70 -6.06
C CYS A 53 -13.56 9.48 -6.88
N SER A 54 -13.10 10.37 -7.76
CA SER A 54 -13.93 11.07 -8.75
C SER A 54 -13.70 10.55 -10.18
N LEU A 55 -12.54 9.92 -10.44
CA LEU A 55 -12.20 9.33 -11.72
C LEU A 55 -12.58 7.84 -11.77
N VAL A 56 -12.87 7.34 -12.98
CA VAL A 56 -13.33 5.97 -13.24
C VAL A 56 -12.43 4.90 -12.63
N ASN A 57 -11.11 5.15 -12.58
CA ASN A 57 -10.11 4.20 -12.11
C ASN A 57 -9.50 4.58 -10.74
N CYS A 58 -10.10 5.54 -10.02
CA CYS A 58 -9.55 6.07 -8.76
C CYS A 58 -8.04 6.37 -8.83
N SER A 59 -7.61 7.00 -9.92
CA SER A 59 -6.19 7.06 -10.26
C SER A 59 -5.57 8.35 -9.74
N THR A 60 -4.55 8.20 -8.88
CA THR A 60 -3.70 9.31 -8.44
C THR A 60 -2.77 9.76 -9.56
N ASN A 61 -2.36 11.03 -9.58
CA ASN A 61 -1.36 11.53 -10.53
C ASN A 61 -0.37 12.43 -9.78
N MET A 62 0.61 11.81 -9.13
CA MET A 62 1.63 12.51 -8.36
C MET A 62 2.72 13.08 -9.28
N GLN A 63 2.91 14.39 -9.24
CA GLN A 63 3.91 15.13 -9.99
C GLN A 63 4.93 15.72 -9.02
N LEU A 64 6.19 15.36 -9.21
CA LEU A 64 7.31 15.76 -8.36
C LEU A 64 8.25 16.67 -9.13
N SER A 65 8.65 17.79 -8.53
CA SER A 65 9.74 18.62 -9.02
C SER A 65 10.70 19.01 -7.89
N GLY A 66 11.98 19.17 -8.25
CA GLY A 66 13.05 19.46 -7.30
C GLY A 66 14.07 20.43 -7.89
N GLN A 67 14.53 21.36 -7.08
CA GLN A 67 15.57 22.32 -7.44
C GLN A 67 16.57 22.46 -6.30
N LEU A 68 17.85 22.19 -6.59
CA LEU A 68 18.94 22.47 -5.66
C LEU A 68 19.20 23.97 -5.61
N VAL A 69 19.19 24.53 -4.41
CA VAL A 69 19.47 25.95 -4.14
C VAL A 69 20.77 26.02 -3.36
N LEU A 70 21.78 26.62 -4.00
CA LEU A 70 23.09 26.85 -3.42
C LEU A 70 23.18 28.27 -2.82
N PRO A 71 23.99 28.48 -1.77
CA PRO A 71 24.27 29.80 -1.23
C PRO A 71 24.79 30.75 -2.32
N HIS A 72 24.40 32.02 -2.25
CA HIS A 72 24.87 33.08 -3.16
C HIS A 72 24.68 32.78 -4.66
N GLN A 73 23.72 31.91 -5.02
CA GLN A 73 23.44 31.53 -6.41
C GLN A 73 24.66 30.98 -7.16
N GLN A 74 25.61 30.38 -6.44
CA GLN A 74 26.78 29.75 -7.07
C GLN A 74 26.37 28.53 -7.90
N LYS A 75 27.16 28.21 -8.91
CA LYS A 75 26.97 27.00 -9.75
C LYS A 75 27.61 25.75 -9.14
N PHE A 76 28.40 25.91 -8.07
CA PHE A 76 29.13 24.83 -7.42
C PHE A 76 29.01 24.96 -5.90
N PHE A 77 29.13 23.83 -5.22
CA PHE A 77 29.21 23.77 -3.77
C PHE A 77 30.66 23.57 -3.36
N ALA A 78 31.25 24.56 -2.69
CA ALA A 78 32.64 24.51 -2.27
C ALA A 78 32.82 23.55 -1.08
N LEU A 79 33.90 22.77 -1.07
CA LEU A 79 34.23 21.90 0.05
C LEU A 79 34.48 22.72 1.31
N GLY A 80 33.99 22.24 2.46
CA GLY A 80 34.05 22.96 3.74
C GLY A 80 33.03 24.11 3.85
N SER A 81 32.19 24.33 2.83
CA SER A 81 31.09 25.31 2.90
C SER A 81 29.86 24.75 3.62
N GLY A 82 28.89 25.64 3.89
CA GLY A 82 27.77 25.40 4.81
C GLY A 82 26.63 24.54 4.27
N GLN A 83 25.40 25.02 4.41
CA GLN A 83 24.19 24.25 4.15
C GLN A 83 23.72 24.41 2.69
N ILE A 84 23.16 23.34 2.13
CA ILE A 84 22.43 23.36 0.85
C ILE A 84 20.94 23.17 1.10
N MET A 85 20.11 23.66 0.19
CA MET A 85 18.65 23.53 0.29
C MET A 85 18.09 22.86 -0.96
N LEU A 86 17.21 21.88 -0.78
CA LEU A 86 16.44 21.29 -1.87
C LEU A 86 15.01 21.86 -1.80
N LYS A 87 14.64 22.65 -2.80
CA LYS A 87 13.24 23.09 -2.97
C LYS A 87 12.50 21.99 -3.71
N THR A 88 11.49 21.42 -3.08
CA THR A 88 10.68 20.35 -3.64
C THR A 88 9.22 20.76 -3.73
N SER A 89 8.57 20.45 -4.85
CA SER A 89 7.13 20.57 -5.02
C SER A 89 6.54 19.21 -5.33
N LEU A 90 5.44 18.86 -4.65
CA LEU A 90 4.69 17.65 -4.89
C LEU A 90 3.23 18.03 -5.09
N LEU A 91 2.71 17.70 -6.26
CA LEU A 91 1.34 17.98 -6.67
C LEU A 91 0.62 16.67 -6.98
N ASN A 92 -0.64 16.54 -6.58
CA ASN A 92 -1.51 15.47 -7.06
C ASN A 92 -2.51 16.06 -8.05
N ALA A 93 -2.41 15.67 -9.33
CA ALA A 93 -3.30 16.10 -10.40
C ALA A 93 -4.35 15.02 -10.76
N GLY A 94 -4.58 14.06 -9.86
CA GLY A 94 -5.56 12.99 -9.99
C GLY A 94 -6.44 12.90 -8.74
N ASP A 95 -7.01 11.73 -8.50
CA ASP A 95 -7.79 11.47 -7.27
C ASP A 95 -6.90 11.42 -6.02
N ASP A 96 -7.52 11.53 -4.85
CA ASP A 96 -6.87 11.55 -3.53
C ASP A 96 -5.82 10.43 -3.38
N ALA A 97 -4.57 10.84 -3.19
CA ALA A 97 -3.49 9.92 -2.85
C ALA A 97 -3.56 9.58 -1.36
N PHE A 98 -3.65 8.30 -1.04
CA PHE A 98 -3.69 7.85 0.35
C PHE A 98 -2.29 7.82 0.94
N MET A 99 -2.04 8.69 1.93
CA MET A 99 -0.76 8.82 2.65
C MET A 99 0.45 8.95 1.71
N PRO A 100 0.47 9.98 0.85
CA PRO A 100 1.60 10.20 -0.04
C PRO A 100 2.88 10.39 0.77
N ARG A 101 3.95 9.72 0.34
CA ARG A 101 5.29 9.83 0.94
C ARG A 101 6.27 10.30 -0.12
N LEU A 102 7.12 11.25 0.27
CA LEU A 102 8.26 11.68 -0.52
C LEU A 102 9.51 10.99 0.02
N MET A 103 10.26 10.32 -0.86
CA MET A 103 11.58 9.77 -0.54
C MET A 103 12.67 10.64 -1.16
N LEU A 104 13.62 11.08 -0.33
CA LEU A 104 14.81 11.80 -0.76
C LEU A 104 16.02 10.94 -0.42
N ARG A 105 16.78 10.57 -1.44
CA ARG A 105 18.08 9.89 -1.28
C ARG A 105 19.20 10.90 -1.46
N PHE A 106 20.15 10.90 -0.55
CA PHE A 106 21.31 11.78 -0.61
C PHE A 106 22.59 10.99 -0.23
N PRO A 107 23.77 11.42 -0.71
CA PRO A 107 25.04 10.79 -0.38
C PRO A 107 25.33 10.76 1.12
N LYS A 108 26.13 9.79 1.58
CA LYS A 108 26.48 9.59 3.00
C LYS A 108 27.12 10.80 3.71
N HIS A 109 27.74 11.70 2.95
CA HIS A 109 28.36 12.93 3.48
C HIS A 109 27.40 14.12 3.57
N ILE A 110 26.14 13.94 3.17
CA ILE A 110 25.08 14.92 3.32
C ILE A 110 24.20 14.47 4.47
N HIS A 111 23.85 15.41 5.37
CA HIS A 111 22.99 15.14 6.51
C HIS A 111 21.71 15.98 6.42
N TYR A 112 20.58 15.34 6.68
CA TYR A 112 19.31 16.05 6.82
C TYR A 112 19.35 16.94 8.06
N ILE A 113 18.94 18.21 7.89
CA ILE A 113 18.89 19.18 8.99
C ILE A 113 17.44 19.43 9.40
N LYS A 114 16.63 19.93 8.47
CA LYS A 114 15.20 20.22 8.68
C LYS A 114 14.47 20.44 7.38
N VAL A 115 13.15 20.33 7.43
CA VAL A 115 12.24 20.87 6.42
C VAL A 115 11.83 22.29 6.82
N LEU A 116 11.82 23.22 5.87
CA LEU A 116 11.23 24.54 6.07
C LEU A 116 9.73 24.42 5.83
N GLN A 117 8.93 24.60 6.88
CA GLN A 117 7.46 24.54 6.77
C GLN A 117 6.90 25.86 6.23
N ASN A 118 6.03 25.76 5.23
CA ASN A 118 5.11 26.85 4.87
C ASN A 118 3.82 26.69 5.70
N GLN A 119 3.09 27.79 5.92
CA GLN A 119 1.91 27.84 6.80
C GLN A 119 0.84 26.79 6.46
N ASP A 120 0.75 26.37 5.19
CA ASP A 120 -0.31 25.48 4.70
C ASP A 120 0.03 23.98 4.76
N ASN A 121 1.31 23.59 4.97
CA ASN A 121 1.75 22.20 4.83
C ASN A 121 2.49 21.67 6.06
N ARG A 122 1.83 20.79 6.83
CA ARG A 122 2.44 20.02 7.92
C ARG A 122 3.17 18.80 7.38
N ILE A 123 4.47 18.94 7.13
CA ILE A 123 5.34 17.85 6.67
C ILE A 123 6.11 17.27 7.87
N ARG A 124 6.10 15.94 8.00
CA ARG A 124 6.93 15.17 8.94
C ARG A 124 7.91 14.31 8.15
N CYS A 125 9.19 14.44 8.46
CA CYS A 125 10.26 13.67 7.84
C CYS A 125 10.89 12.72 8.86
N ASP A 126 11.36 11.58 8.38
CA ASP A 126 12.18 10.64 9.13
C ASP A 126 13.39 10.25 8.25
N VAL A 127 14.52 9.94 8.87
CA VAL A 127 15.78 9.64 8.17
C VAL A 127 16.17 8.21 8.45
N THR A 128 16.25 7.41 7.39
CA THR A 128 16.66 6.01 7.45
C THR A 128 17.97 5.82 6.71
N GLU A 129 18.92 5.09 7.32
CA GLU A 129 20.11 4.64 6.60
C GLU A 129 19.79 3.35 5.84
N GLU A 130 20.04 3.32 4.53
CA GLU A 130 20.04 2.07 3.78
C GLU A 130 21.30 1.29 4.18
N VAL A 131 21.13 0.39 5.16
CA VAL A 131 22.12 -0.64 5.44
C VAL A 131 22.07 -1.59 4.25
N ASN A 132 23.17 -1.70 3.50
CA ASN A 132 23.31 -2.77 2.53
C ASN A 132 23.12 -4.09 3.29
N ALA A 133 21.95 -4.70 3.16
CA ALA A 133 21.78 -6.09 3.51
C ALA A 133 22.70 -6.84 2.55
N THR A 134 23.87 -7.23 3.03
CA THR A 134 24.60 -8.34 2.43
C THR A 134 23.65 -9.52 2.43
N ASP A 135 23.23 -9.96 1.24
CA ASP A 135 22.70 -11.30 1.04
C ASP A 135 23.64 -12.28 1.77
N VAL A 136 23.08 -13.01 2.73
CA VAL A 136 23.69 -14.21 3.33
C VAL A 136 22.75 -15.36 3.01
#